data_AF-A0A3D0V7C7-F1
#
_entry.id   AF-A0A3D0V7C7-F1
#
_cell.length_a   1.000
_cell.length_b   1.000
_cell.length_c   1.000
_cell.angle_alpha   90.00
_cell.angle_beta   90.00
_cell.angle_gamma   90.00
#
_symmetry.space_group_name_H-M   'P 1'
#
loop_
_entity.id
_entity.type
_entity.pdbx_description
1 polymer ?
#
loop_
_entity_poly.entity_id
_entity_poly.type
_entity_poly.pdbx_seq_one_letter_code
_entity_poly.pdbx_strand_id
1 'polypeptide(L)'
;MDGGGEVKVKTKALTPYMLLLVYMSSLEQIEQDVQELKNRNKRVEAEKAWETSLFRILSISLITYLIAILVIKGIGMEKPFTGALIPTVGYFLSTQSLPILKRWWMNHHQKSS
;
A
#
# COMPACT_ATOMS: atom_id res chain seq x y z
N MET A 1 -15.18 -66.54 -5.16
CA MET A 1 -14.44 -65.43 -4.54
C MET A 1 -14.21 -64.38 -5.62
N ASP A 2 -15.21 -63.51 -5.84
CA ASP A 2 -15.15 -62.43 -6.83
C ASP A 2 -15.28 -61.08 -6.09
N GLY A 3 -14.21 -60.69 -5.40
CA GLY A 3 -14.13 -59.41 -4.68
C GLY A 3 -13.50 -58.28 -5.50
N GLY A 4 -12.96 -58.60 -6.69
CA GLY A 4 -12.28 -57.64 -7.55
C GLY A 4 -13.24 -56.72 -8.30
N GLY A 5 -14.42 -57.22 -8.68
CA GLY A 5 -15.47 -56.46 -9.35
C GLY A 5 -16.04 -55.34 -8.48
N GLU A 6 -16.44 -55.64 -7.24
CA GLU A 6 -17.03 -54.65 -6.32
C GLU A 6 -16.06 -53.51 -5.96
N VAL A 7 -14.78 -53.83 -5.74
CA VAL A 7 -13.76 -52.80 -5.42
C VAL A 7 -13.53 -51.87 -6.60
N LYS A 8 -13.50 -52.40 -7.84
CA LYS A 8 -13.35 -51.60 -9.06
C LYS A 8 -14.58 -50.73 -9.38
N VAL A 9 -15.78 -51.24 -9.10
CA VAL A 9 -17.03 -50.47 -9.27
C VAL A 9 -17.11 -49.35 -8.23
N LYS A 10 -16.77 -49.64 -6.96
CA LYS A 10 -16.78 -48.66 -5.88
C LYS A 10 -15.74 -47.56 -6.07
N THR A 11 -14.52 -47.90 -6.52
CA THR A 11 -13.47 -46.90 -6.83
C THR A 11 -13.88 -45.97 -7.98
N LYS A 12 -14.48 -46.50 -9.06
CA LYS A 12 -14.96 -45.71 -10.20
C LYS A 12 -16.16 -44.81 -9.83
N ALA A 13 -16.99 -45.24 -8.88
CA ALA A 13 -18.08 -44.43 -8.32
C ALA A 13 -17.61 -43.38 -7.30
N LEU A 14 -16.48 -43.61 -6.61
CA LEU A 14 -15.88 -42.65 -5.66
C LEU A 14 -15.05 -41.55 -6.33
N THR A 15 -14.51 -41.78 -7.53
CA THR A 15 -13.72 -40.79 -8.29
C THR A 15 -14.35 -39.39 -8.43
N PRO A 16 -15.66 -39.23 -8.74
CA PRO A 16 -16.28 -37.90 -8.79
C PRO A 16 -16.29 -37.20 -7.43
N TYR A 17 -16.50 -37.92 -6.33
CA TYR A 17 -16.44 -37.35 -4.98
C TYR A 17 -15.02 -36.96 -4.58
N MET A 18 -14.01 -37.75 -4.97
CA MET A 18 -12.60 -37.38 -4.76
C MET A 18 -12.23 -36.10 -5.53
N LEU A 19 -12.64 -36.00 -6.80
CA LEU A 19 -12.39 -34.79 -7.59
C LEU A 19 -13.07 -33.56 -6.95
N LEU A 20 -14.30 -33.73 -6.46
CA LEU A 20 -15.03 -32.67 -5.77
C LEU A 20 -14.33 -32.28 -4.47
N LEU A 21 -13.87 -33.22 -3.64
CA LEU A 21 -13.12 -32.91 -2.42
C LEU A 21 -11.80 -32.18 -2.70
N VAL A 22 -11.04 -32.62 -3.70
CA VAL A 22 -9.80 -31.95 -4.11
C VAL A 22 -10.10 -30.52 -4.59
N TYR A 23 -11.15 -30.34 -5.39
CA TYR A 23 -11.57 -29.03 -5.87
C TYR A 23 -12.01 -28.11 -4.71
N MET A 24 -12.82 -28.61 -3.78
CA MET A 24 -13.24 -27.85 -2.60
C MET A 24 -12.05 -27.44 -1.73
N SER A 25 -11.09 -28.34 -1.50
CA SER A 25 -9.87 -28.00 -0.76
C SER A 25 -9.01 -26.94 -1.46
N SER A 26 -8.97 -26.97 -2.80
CA SER A 26 -8.25 -25.97 -3.60
C SER A 26 -8.94 -24.61 -3.56
N LEU A 27 -10.28 -24.58 -3.58
CA LEU A 27 -11.05 -23.34 -3.42
C LEU A 27 -10.86 -22.73 -2.03
N GLU A 28 -10.87 -23.56 -0.98
CA GLU A 28 -10.62 -23.11 0.39
C GLU A 28 -9.21 -22.52 0.54
N GLN A 29 -8.19 -23.16 -0.06
CA GLN A 29 -6.83 -22.63 -0.08
C GLN A 29 -6.74 -21.26 -0.79
N ILE A 30 -7.38 -21.13 -1.96
CA ILE A 30 -7.41 -19.86 -2.70
C ILE A 30 -8.12 -18.78 -1.89
N GLU A 31 -9.22 -19.10 -1.21
CA GLU A 31 -9.93 -18.15 -0.36
C GLU A 31 -9.03 -17.67 0.79
N GLN A 32 -8.31 -18.57 1.44
CA GLN A 32 -7.34 -18.23 2.49
C GLN A 32 -6.23 -17.32 1.96
N ASP A 33 -5.63 -17.65 0.82
CA ASP A 33 -4.57 -16.84 0.20
C ASP A 33 -5.08 -15.43 -0.15
N VAL A 34 -6.30 -15.33 -0.69
CA VAL A 34 -6.95 -14.04 -1.00
C VAL A 34 -7.20 -13.22 0.27
N GLN A 35 -7.64 -13.84 1.36
CA GLN A 35 -7.84 -13.16 2.64
C GLN A 35 -6.51 -12.67 3.22
N GLU A 36 -5.45 -13.48 3.15
CA GLU A 36 -4.12 -13.07 3.59
C GLU A 36 -3.60 -11.87 2.78
N LEU A 37 -3.74 -11.91 1.45
CA LEU A 37 -3.36 -10.79 0.58
C LEU A 37 -4.15 -9.53 0.90
N LYS A 38 -5.47 -9.62 1.11
CA LYS A 38 -6.31 -8.48 1.51
C LYS A 38 -5.87 -7.91 2.86
N ASN A 39 -5.60 -8.76 3.83
CA ASN A 39 -5.15 -8.34 5.16
C ASN A 39 -3.80 -7.62 5.11
N ARG A 40 -2.85 -8.14 4.32
CA ARG A 40 -1.55 -7.50 4.09
C ARG A 40 -1.68 -6.17 3.36
N ASN A 41 -2.48 -6.12 2.29
CA ASN A 41 -2.72 -4.89 1.53
C ASN A 41 -3.38 -3.82 2.39
N LYS A 42 -4.32 -4.18 3.27
CA LYS A 42 -4.97 -3.24 4.19
C LYS A 42 -3.96 -2.52 5.09
N ARG A 43 -2.95 -3.24 5.61
CA ARG A 43 -1.87 -2.62 6.40
C ARG A 43 -1.02 -1.68 5.54
N VAL A 44 -0.61 -2.13 4.36
CA VAL A 44 0.19 -1.32 3.42
C VAL A 44 -0.55 -0.06 2.97
N GLU A 45 -1.86 -0.16 2.72
CA GLU A 45 -2.70 0.97 2.35
C GLU A 45 -2.86 1.96 3.49
N ALA A 46 -3.00 1.49 4.72
CA ALA A 46 -3.04 2.35 5.91
C ALA A 46 -1.70 3.08 6.13
N GLU A 47 -0.57 2.37 6.00
CA GLU A 47 0.78 2.98 6.08
C GLU A 47 0.98 4.00 4.96
N LYS A 48 0.60 3.67 3.73
CA LYS A 48 0.68 4.59 2.58
C LYS A 48 -0.24 5.80 2.76
N ALA A 49 -1.44 5.61 3.30
CA ALA A 49 -2.37 6.70 3.62
C ALA A 49 -1.78 7.61 4.70
N TRP A 50 -1.11 7.05 5.70
CA TRP A 50 -0.38 7.83 6.70
C TRP A 50 0.79 8.61 6.09
N GLU A 51 1.61 7.97 5.26
CA GLU A 51 2.74 8.62 4.59
C GLU A 51 2.32 9.77 3.68
N THR A 52 1.17 9.62 3.02
CA THR A 52 0.59 10.62 2.12
C THR A 52 -0.39 11.56 2.82
N SER A 53 -0.64 11.36 4.12
CA SER A 53 -1.59 12.17 4.87
C SER A 53 -1.13 13.62 4.94
N LEU A 54 -2.08 14.53 4.76
CA LEU A 54 -1.85 15.95 5.03
C LEU A 54 -1.39 16.18 6.47
N PHE A 55 -1.75 15.29 7.40
CA PHE A 55 -1.33 15.36 8.79
C PHE A 55 0.19 15.32 8.96
N ARG A 56 0.89 14.39 8.28
CA ARG A 56 2.35 14.31 8.32
C ARG A 56 2.99 15.56 7.71
N ILE A 57 2.46 16.00 6.57
CA ILE A 57 2.99 17.16 5.83
C ILE A 57 2.84 18.44 6.66
N LEU A 58 1.68 18.66 7.28
CA LEU A 58 1.43 19.80 8.15
C LEU A 58 2.31 19.76 9.41
N SER A 59 2.46 18.58 10.03
CA SER A 59 3.30 18.40 11.22
C SER A 59 4.76 18.73 10.94
N ILE A 60 5.32 18.20 9.85
CA ILE A 60 6.71 18.47 9.46
C ILE A 60 6.87 19.94 9.04
N SER A 61 5.92 20.48 8.27
CA SER A 61 5.96 21.89 7.86
C SER A 61 5.95 22.85 9.06
N LEU A 62 5.16 22.56 10.09
CA LEU A 62 5.11 23.33 11.33
C LEU A 62 6.43 23.24 12.10
N ILE A 63 7.00 22.04 12.25
CA ILE A 63 8.29 21.84 12.92
C ILE A 63 9.40 22.59 12.16
N THR A 64 9.45 22.47 10.83
CA THR A 64 10.40 23.19 9.99
C THR A 64 10.25 24.70 10.14
N TYR A 65 9.02 25.23 10.19
CA TYR A 65 8.76 26.65 10.40
C TYR A 65 9.30 27.14 11.74
N LEU A 66 9.01 26.42 12.83
CA LEU A 66 9.46 26.77 14.17
C LEU A 66 11.00 26.74 14.28
N ILE A 67 11.64 25.69 13.75
CA ILE A 67 13.10 25.59 13.73
C ILE A 67 13.71 26.72 12.89
N ALA A 68 13.15 27.01 11.71
CA ALA A 68 13.64 28.07 10.85
C ALA A 68 13.53 29.45 11.53
N ILE A 69 12.44 29.73 12.25
CA ILE A 69 12.33 30.96 13.05
C ILE A 69 13.45 31.05 14.09
N LEU A 70 13.70 29.97 14.84
CA LEU A 70 14.73 29.96 15.89
C LEU A 70 16.13 30.21 15.31
N VAL A 71 16.46 29.55 14.19
CA VAL A 71 17.74 29.73 13.50
C VAL A 71 17.88 31.15 12.97
N ILE A 72 16.85 31.67 12.28
CA ILE A 72 16.90 33.00 11.65
C ILE A 72 16.96 34.11 12.71
N LYS A 73 16.27 33.92 13.84
CA LYS A 73 16.36 34.82 14.99
C LYS A 73 17.77 34.79 15.61
N GLY A 74 18.41 33.63 15.66
CA GLY A 74 19.78 33.46 16.18
C GLY A 74 20.85 34.17 15.37
N ILE A 75 20.67 34.29 14.04
CA ILE A 75 21.58 35.02 13.14
C ILE A 75 21.27 36.52 13.03
N GLY A 76 20.31 37.05 13.80
CA GLY A 76 20.02 38.49 13.88
C GLY A 76 19.31 39.08 12.66
N MET A 77 18.65 38.27 11.84
CA MET A 77 17.90 38.78 10.68
C MET A 77 16.67 39.59 11.11
N GLU A 78 16.43 40.73 10.46
CA GLU A 78 15.35 41.67 10.83
C GLU A 78 13.93 41.07 10.65
N LYS A 79 13.75 40.08 9.77
CA LYS A 79 12.43 39.50 9.42
C LYS A 79 12.40 37.97 9.53
N PRO A 80 12.51 37.40 10.75
CA PRO A 80 12.63 35.96 10.94
C PRO A 80 11.39 35.16 10.52
N PHE A 81 10.19 35.71 10.70
CA PHE A 81 8.94 35.05 10.30
C PHE A 81 8.80 34.92 8.78
N THR A 82 9.25 35.92 8.02
CA THR A 82 9.23 35.90 6.54
C THR A 82 10.33 35.01 5.98
N GLY A 83 11.52 35.04 6.57
CA GLY A 83 12.63 34.16 6.17
C GLY A 83 12.32 32.68 6.42
N ALA A 84 11.57 32.37 7.49
CA ALA A 84 11.16 31.01 7.82
C ALA A 84 10.09 30.44 6.88
N LEU A 85 9.35 31.29 6.15
CA LEU A 85 8.39 30.81 5.15
C LEU A 85 9.07 30.11 3.96
N ILE A 86 10.26 30.55 3.57
CA ILE A 86 11.00 30.00 2.43
C ILE A 86 11.23 28.48 2.59
N PRO A 87 11.85 27.98 3.68
CA PRO A 87 12.05 26.55 3.88
C PRO A 87 10.74 25.77 4.07
N THR A 88 9.73 26.35 4.73
CA THR A 88 8.42 25.69 4.92
C THR A 88 7.66 25.51 3.60
N VAL A 89 7.60 26.57 2.79
CA VAL A 89 6.95 26.52 1.45
C VAL A 89 7.74 25.61 0.51
N GLY A 90 9.08 25.67 0.55
CA GLY A 90 9.92 24.76 -0.24
C GLY A 90 9.68 23.29 0.10
N TYR A 91 9.60 22.95 1.39
CA TYR A 91 9.27 21.59 1.83
C TYR A 91 7.85 21.17 1.40
N PHE A 92 6.86 22.06 1.56
CA PHE A 92 5.48 21.78 1.18
C PHE A 92 5.32 21.56 -0.34
N LEU A 93 5.94 22.41 -1.16
CA LEU A 93 5.92 22.25 -2.62
C LEU A 93 6.68 20.98 -3.07
N SER A 94 7.80 20.66 -2.43
CA SER A 94 8.56 19.43 -2.73
C SER A 94 7.73 18.17 -2.44
N THR A 95 7.06 18.14 -1.29
CA THR A 95 6.21 16.99 -0.90
C THR A 95 4.99 16.81 -1.79
N GLN A 96 4.36 17.90 -2.25
CA GLN A 96 3.19 17.83 -3.14
C GLN A 96 3.54 17.63 -4.63
N SER A 97 4.72 18.07 -5.09
CA SER A 97 5.11 17.95 -6.49
C SER A 97 5.44 16.51 -6.90
N LEU A 98 6.05 15.71 -6.02
CA LEU A 98 6.44 14.32 -6.31
C LEU A 98 5.26 13.40 -6.67
N PRO A 99 4.12 13.39 -5.94
CA PRO A 99 2.94 12.61 -6.33
C PRO A 99 2.35 13.03 -7.68
N ILE A 100 2.31 14.34 -7.95
CA ILE A 100 1.77 14.90 -9.20
C ILE A 100 2.66 14.49 -10.37
N LEU A 101 3.98 14.67 -10.24
CA LEU A 101 4.97 14.29 -11.24
C LEU A 101 4.93 12.78 -11.51
N LYS A 102 4.83 11.96 -10.46
CA LYS A 102 4.69 10.51 -10.58
C LYS A 102 3.43 10.12 -11.35
N ARG A 103 2.27 10.73 -11.04
CA ARG A 103 1.01 10.48 -11.77
C ARG A 103 1.13 10.88 -13.24
N TRP A 104 1.72 12.03 -13.52
CA TRP A 104 1.95 12.50 -14.89
C TRP A 104 2.84 11.53 -15.67
N TRP A 105 3.94 11.07 -15.08
CA TRP A 105 4.87 10.12 -15.70
C TRP A 105 4.23 8.76 -15.95
N MET A 106 3.50 8.19 -14.98
CA MET A 106 2.79 6.91 -15.15
C MET A 106 1.77 6.98 -16.29
N ASN A 107 1.00 8.07 -16.40
CA ASN A 107 0.00 8.24 -17.46
C ASN A 107 0.63 8.33 -18.87
N HIS A 108 1.85 8.83 -18.98
CA HIS A 108 2.56 8.91 -20.26
C HIS A 108 3.27 7.61 -20.65
N HIS A 109 3.68 6.79 -19.68
CA HIS A 109 4.47 5.57 -19.93
C HIS A 109 3.70 4.25 -19.78
N GLN A 110 2.52 4.20 -19.15
CA GLN A 110 1.72 2.97 -19.00
C GLN A 110 0.69 2.72 -20.12
N LYS A 111 0.75 3.45 -21.24
CA LYS A 111 -0.11 3.17 -22.41
C LYS A 111 0.43 2.04 -23.32
N SER A 112 1.40 1.25 -22.86
CA SER A 112 1.87 0.04 -23.55
C SER A 112 2.20 -1.10 -22.58
N SER A 113 1.19 -1.89 -22.20
CA SER A 113 1.33 -3.34 -22.01
C SER A 113 -0.02 -4.00 -21.95
#